data_AF-A0A7V8IFT4-F1
#
_entry.id   AF-A0A7V8IFT4-F1
#
_cell.length_a   1.000
_cell.length_b   1.000
_cell.length_c   1.000
_cell.angle_alpha   90.00
_cell.angle_beta   90.00
_cell.angle_gamma   90.00
#
_symmetry.space_group_name_H-M   'P 1'
#
loop_
_entity.id
_entity.type
_entity.pdbx_description
1 polymer ?
#
loop_
_entity_poly.entity_id
_entity_poly.type
_entity_poly.pdbx_seq_one_letter_code
_entity_poly.pdbx_strand_id
1 'polypeptide(L)'
;MKKPQQSYDLPIPDDDYKMAYVMERDKLNFESRDIWVYLGADVADPTFAKVGITMKNMGSRSSSSANPRYYLFCAFQCRHDTTKERLRQIEKGALNYLDAVFGSEKRERHVESQLLSECYYGINFEDFFFHLHDYLWEKHYGDFQACDYVSEANPDWVYGGVLSFEFNERVTLDVRKRYLNMIVK
;
A
#
# COMPACT_ATOMS: atom_id res chain seq x y z
N MET A 1 -1.50 -12.23 5.43
CA MET A 1 -2.11 -11.21 4.55
C MET A 1 -2.16 -11.76 3.13
N LYS A 2 -3.36 -12.06 2.65
CA LYS A 2 -3.63 -12.45 1.26
C LYS A 2 -4.89 -11.71 0.84
N LYS A 3 -4.85 -11.02 -0.31
CA LYS A 3 -6.08 -10.47 -0.89
C LYS A 3 -6.99 -11.64 -1.29
N PRO A 4 -8.27 -11.65 -0.89
CA PRO A 4 -9.21 -12.70 -1.28
C PRO A 4 -9.40 -12.74 -2.80
N GLN A 5 -9.80 -13.91 -3.32
CA GLN A 5 -10.20 -14.02 -4.72
C GLN A 5 -11.47 -13.21 -4.95
N GLN A 6 -11.41 -12.24 -5.85
CA GLN A 6 -12.57 -11.52 -6.34
C GLN A 6 -12.72 -11.82 -7.84
N SER A 7 -13.96 -11.87 -8.33
CA SER A 7 -14.28 -12.12 -9.73
C SER A 7 -15.15 -11.00 -10.25
N TYR A 8 -14.78 -10.42 -11.39
CA TYR A 8 -15.58 -9.43 -12.07
C TYR A 8 -16.68 -10.12 -12.87
N ASP A 9 -17.93 -9.88 -12.51
CA ASP A 9 -19.12 -10.57 -13.02
C ASP A 9 -19.95 -9.71 -14.00
N LEU A 10 -19.58 -8.45 -14.21
CA LEU A 10 -20.27 -7.58 -15.15
C LEU A 10 -19.91 -7.93 -16.60
N PRO A 11 -20.90 -7.99 -17.51
CA PRO A 11 -20.66 -8.26 -18.93
C PRO A 11 -19.96 -7.06 -19.57
N ILE A 12 -18.91 -7.32 -20.35
CA ILE A 12 -18.17 -6.31 -21.10
C ILE A 12 -18.88 -6.09 -22.44
N PRO A 13 -19.32 -4.87 -22.77
CA PRO A 13 -19.99 -4.57 -24.05
C PRO A 13 -19.11 -4.89 -25.25
N ASP A 14 -19.71 -5.37 -26.34
CA ASP A 14 -19.05 -5.65 -27.61
C ASP A 14 -19.25 -4.54 -28.67
N ASP A 15 -20.17 -3.61 -28.41
CA ASP A 15 -20.59 -2.53 -29.31
C ASP A 15 -19.92 -1.17 -29.03
N ASP A 16 -19.38 -0.97 -27.83
CA ASP A 16 -18.61 0.22 -27.44
C ASP A 16 -17.18 -0.16 -27.02
N TYR A 17 -16.24 -0.05 -27.96
CA TYR A 17 -14.83 -0.39 -27.73
C TYR A 17 -14.17 0.44 -26.63
N LYS A 18 -14.63 1.68 -26.37
CA LYS A 18 -14.04 2.53 -25.32
C LYS A 18 -14.50 2.04 -23.96
N MET A 19 -15.78 1.74 -23.82
CA MET A 19 -16.33 1.16 -22.61
C MET A 19 -15.74 -0.23 -22.35
N ALA A 20 -15.63 -1.06 -23.38
CA ALA A 20 -15.00 -2.37 -23.28
C ALA A 20 -13.58 -2.29 -22.73
N TYR A 21 -12.75 -1.40 -23.30
CA TYR A 21 -11.37 -1.21 -22.85
C TYR A 21 -11.27 -0.76 -21.38
N VAL A 22 -12.15 0.14 -20.93
CA VAL A 22 -12.19 0.58 -19.53
C VAL A 22 -12.61 -0.56 -18.62
N MET A 23 -13.66 -1.31 -18.98
CA MET A 23 -14.16 -2.43 -18.18
C MET A 23 -13.17 -3.59 -18.10
N GLU A 24 -12.45 -3.89 -19.18
CA GLU A 24 -11.36 -4.88 -19.16
C GLU A 24 -10.23 -4.47 -18.22
N ARG A 25 -9.80 -3.21 -18.31
CA ARG A 25 -8.78 -2.65 -17.41
C ARG A 25 -9.22 -2.70 -15.95
N ASP A 26 -10.47 -2.34 -15.67
CA ASP A 26 -11.01 -2.31 -14.32
C ASP A 26 -11.22 -3.73 -13.76
N LYS A 27 -11.62 -4.67 -14.61
CA LYS A 27 -11.62 -6.11 -14.29
C LYS A 27 -10.24 -6.60 -13.88
N LEU A 28 -9.21 -6.31 -14.68
CA LEU A 28 -7.83 -6.73 -14.37
C LEU A 28 -7.35 -6.13 -13.04
N ASN A 29 -7.68 -4.87 -12.76
CA ASN A 29 -7.38 -4.23 -11.47
C ASN A 29 -8.11 -4.91 -10.30
N PHE A 30 -9.41 -5.17 -10.46
CA PHE A 30 -10.26 -5.77 -9.44
C PHE A 30 -9.76 -7.18 -9.07
N GLU A 31 -9.49 -8.01 -10.08
CA GLU A 31 -9.07 -9.40 -9.92
C GLU A 31 -7.57 -9.54 -9.55
N SER A 32 -6.77 -8.49 -9.76
CA SER A 32 -5.33 -8.50 -9.45
C SER A 32 -5.08 -8.78 -7.96
N ARG A 33 -4.08 -9.64 -7.70
CA ARG A 33 -3.54 -9.94 -6.35
C ARG A 33 -2.07 -9.59 -6.21
N ASP A 34 -1.51 -8.98 -7.25
CA ASP A 34 -0.09 -8.73 -7.38
C ASP A 34 0.15 -7.23 -7.44
N ILE A 35 1.43 -6.84 -7.33
CA ILE A 35 1.88 -5.45 -7.42
C ILE A 35 1.40 -4.59 -6.25
N TRP A 36 2.27 -4.52 -5.24
CA TRP A 36 1.97 -3.84 -3.99
C TRP A 36 3.14 -2.98 -3.53
N VAL A 37 2.81 -1.86 -2.90
CA VAL A 37 3.68 -1.16 -1.95
C VAL A 37 3.18 -1.47 -0.55
N TYR A 38 4.02 -2.00 0.32
CA TYR A 38 3.62 -2.41 1.67
C TYR A 38 4.39 -1.67 2.75
N LEU A 39 3.74 -1.55 3.90
CA LEU A 39 4.34 -1.13 5.16
C LEU A 39 4.42 -2.34 6.09
N GLY A 40 5.61 -2.65 6.57
CA GLY A 40 5.89 -3.67 7.56
C GLY A 40 6.13 -3.08 8.94
N ALA A 41 5.80 -3.85 9.96
CA ALA A 41 5.98 -3.53 11.37
C ALA A 41 6.65 -4.70 12.11
N ASP A 42 7.17 -4.42 13.30
CA ASP A 42 7.70 -5.42 14.22
C ASP A 42 6.79 -5.47 15.46
N VAL A 43 6.40 -6.67 15.88
CA VAL A 43 5.53 -6.84 17.05
C VAL A 43 6.22 -6.44 18.37
N ALA A 44 7.55 -6.56 18.45
CA ALA A 44 8.31 -6.22 19.65
C ALA A 44 8.85 -4.78 19.66
N ASP A 45 9.00 -4.16 18.49
CA ASP A 45 9.46 -2.77 18.37
C ASP A 45 8.39 -1.90 17.68
N PRO A 46 7.59 -1.14 18.46
CA PRO A 46 6.55 -0.27 17.90
C PRO A 46 7.13 0.93 17.14
N THR A 47 8.45 1.16 17.21
CA THR A 47 9.14 2.25 16.52
C THR A 47 9.79 1.80 15.22
N PHE A 48 9.61 0.52 14.84
CA PHE A 48 10.12 -0.02 13.60
C PHE A 48 9.11 0.12 12.47
N ALA A 49 9.56 0.58 11.32
CA ALA A 49 8.80 0.53 10.08
C ALA A 49 9.67 0.06 8.91
N LYS A 50 9.05 -0.62 7.95
CA LYS A 50 9.70 -1.03 6.72
C LYS A 50 8.80 -0.74 5.53
N VAL A 51 9.28 0.05 4.58
CA VAL A 51 8.60 0.20 3.29
C VAL A 51 9.12 -0.88 2.35
N GLY A 52 8.27 -1.47 1.53
CA GLY A 52 8.78 -2.38 0.51
C GLY A 52 7.81 -2.61 -0.62
N ILE A 53 8.30 -3.23 -1.67
CA ILE A 53 7.51 -3.52 -2.87
C ILE A 53 7.49 -5.00 -3.22
N THR A 54 6.48 -5.41 -3.98
CA THR A 54 6.42 -6.75 -4.58
C THR A 54 5.62 -6.74 -5.88
N MET A 55 6.13 -7.43 -6.91
CA MET A 55 5.40 -7.73 -8.16
C MET A 55 4.57 -9.03 -8.07
N LYS A 56 4.61 -9.69 -6.91
CA LYS A 56 3.93 -10.96 -6.62
C LYS A 56 2.98 -10.78 -5.45
N ASN A 57 2.21 -11.82 -5.17
CA ASN A 57 1.39 -11.90 -3.97
C ASN A 57 2.18 -11.63 -2.67
N MET A 58 1.47 -11.06 -1.69
CA MET A 58 2.04 -10.60 -0.42
C MET A 58 2.46 -11.74 0.52
N GLY A 59 1.87 -12.94 0.36
CA GLY A 59 2.13 -14.09 1.22
C GLY A 59 3.58 -14.55 1.21
N SER A 60 4.31 -14.30 0.11
CA SER A 60 5.73 -14.66 -0.04
C SER A 60 6.70 -13.70 0.68
N ARG A 61 6.26 -12.50 1.09
CA ARG A 61 7.15 -11.44 1.59
C ARG A 61 7.29 -11.42 3.11
N SER A 62 6.27 -11.84 3.86
CA SER A 62 6.34 -11.92 5.32
C SER A 62 7.36 -12.95 5.82
N SER A 63 7.64 -14.01 5.05
CA SER A 63 8.62 -15.05 5.40
C SER A 63 10.07 -14.70 5.01
N SER A 64 10.29 -13.64 4.24
CA SER A 64 11.60 -13.29 3.68
C SER A 64 12.41 -12.30 4.51
N SER A 65 11.86 -11.80 5.63
CA SER A 65 12.52 -10.78 6.46
C SER A 65 13.61 -11.33 7.39
N ALA A 66 13.75 -12.66 7.49
CA ALA A 66 14.59 -13.36 8.50
C ALA A 66 14.29 -13.01 9.97
N ASN A 67 13.38 -12.06 10.23
CA ASN A 67 12.91 -11.65 11.54
C ASN A 67 11.52 -12.27 11.80
N PRO A 68 11.38 -13.23 12.74
CA PRO A 68 10.10 -13.86 13.05
C PRO A 68 9.03 -12.91 13.63
N ARG A 69 9.45 -11.76 14.16
CA ARG A 69 8.56 -10.74 14.75
C ARG A 69 8.05 -9.74 13.72
N TYR A 70 8.65 -9.75 12.53
CA TYR A 70 8.21 -8.94 11.41
C TYR A 70 6.88 -9.43 10.85
N TYR A 71 6.02 -8.48 10.50
CA TYR A 71 4.83 -8.75 9.71
C TYR A 71 4.51 -7.57 8.79
N LEU A 72 3.83 -7.83 7.68
CA LEU A 72 3.25 -6.76 6.87
C LEU A 72 2.11 -6.14 7.66
N PHE A 73 2.15 -4.85 7.94
CA PHE A 73 1.08 -4.12 8.63
C PHE A 73 -0.07 -3.81 7.66
N CYS A 74 0.25 -3.20 6.52
CA CYS A 74 -0.69 -2.95 5.45
C CYS A 74 0.01 -2.94 4.08
N ALA A 75 -0.78 -2.93 3.00
CA ALA A 75 -0.26 -2.78 1.65
C ALA A 75 -1.25 -2.06 0.74
N PHE A 76 -0.72 -1.17 -0.08
CA PHE A 76 -1.42 -0.35 -1.07
C PHE A 76 -1.35 -1.05 -2.44
N GLN A 77 -2.51 -1.23 -3.05
CA GLN A 77 -2.69 -1.96 -4.31
C GLN A 77 -2.34 -1.04 -5.48
N CYS A 78 -1.29 -1.40 -6.22
CA CYS A 78 -0.99 -0.73 -7.49
C CYS A 78 -1.95 -1.21 -8.58
N ARG A 79 -2.02 -0.44 -9.66
CA ARG A 79 -2.68 -0.88 -10.89
C ARG A 79 -1.99 -2.11 -11.50
N HIS A 80 -2.75 -2.95 -12.20
CA HIS A 80 -2.27 -4.20 -12.78
C HIS A 80 -1.20 -3.99 -13.88
N ASP A 81 -1.17 -2.81 -14.51
CA ASP A 81 -0.25 -2.41 -15.57
C ASP A 81 1.04 -1.75 -15.04
N THR A 82 1.17 -1.59 -13.72
CA THR A 82 2.35 -0.98 -13.10
C THR A 82 3.60 -1.86 -13.30
N THR A 83 4.63 -1.30 -13.93
CA THR A 83 5.87 -2.02 -14.20
C THR A 83 6.77 -2.12 -12.97
N LYS A 84 7.71 -3.08 -12.98
CA LYS A 84 8.70 -3.24 -11.90
C LYS A 84 9.59 -2.01 -11.75
N GLU A 85 9.97 -1.41 -12.86
CA GLU A 85 10.78 -0.19 -12.92
C GLU A 85 10.02 0.98 -12.29
N ARG A 86 8.72 1.13 -12.61
CA ARG A 86 7.86 2.13 -11.99
C ARG A 86 7.72 1.90 -10.49
N LEU A 87 7.51 0.66 -10.07
CA LEU A 87 7.37 0.30 -8.65
C LEU A 87 8.66 0.62 -7.86
N ARG A 88 9.83 0.37 -8.44
CA ARG A 88 11.13 0.77 -7.85
C ARG A 88 11.30 2.29 -7.76
N GLN A 89 10.79 3.04 -8.75
CA GLN A 89 10.81 4.51 -8.70
C GLN A 89 9.91 5.03 -7.57
N ILE A 90 8.71 4.46 -7.40
CA ILE A 90 7.79 4.78 -6.31
C ILE A 90 8.46 4.52 -4.96
N GLU A 91 9.04 3.32 -4.77
CA GLU A 91 9.75 2.96 -3.53
C GLU A 91 10.89 3.93 -3.22
N LYS A 92 11.75 4.20 -4.21
CA LYS A 92 12.86 5.14 -4.04
C LYS A 92 12.37 6.56 -3.71
N GLY A 93 11.31 7.02 -4.37
CA GLY A 93 10.71 8.33 -4.11
C GLY A 93 10.13 8.42 -2.69
N ALA A 94 9.38 7.40 -2.27
CA ALA A 94 8.81 7.32 -0.93
C ALA A 94 9.90 7.32 0.14
N LEU A 95 10.95 6.51 -0.04
CA LEU A 95 12.07 6.45 0.90
C LEU A 95 12.81 7.79 0.99
N ASN A 96 13.06 8.46 -0.13
CA ASN A 96 13.68 9.79 -0.13
C ASN A 96 12.80 10.85 0.57
N TYR A 97 11.49 10.80 0.37
CA TYR A 97 10.55 11.69 1.05
C TYR A 97 10.55 11.42 2.57
N LEU A 98 10.48 10.15 2.97
CA LEU A 98 10.49 9.77 4.38
C LEU A 98 11.81 10.12 5.07
N ASP A 99 12.95 9.97 4.39
CA ASP A 99 14.25 10.44 4.87
C ASP A 99 14.26 11.96 5.11
N ALA A 100 13.55 12.74 4.27
CA ALA A 100 13.45 14.19 4.45
C ALA A 100 12.52 14.59 5.61
N VAL A 101 11.51 13.78 5.92
CA VAL A 101 10.55 14.04 7.01
C VAL A 101 11.08 13.58 8.36
N PHE A 102 11.61 12.36 8.43
CA PHE A 102 12.00 11.70 9.68
C PHE A 102 13.50 11.77 9.98
N GLY A 103 14.31 12.16 9.01
CA GLY A 103 15.76 12.15 9.09
C GLY A 103 16.37 10.83 8.62
N SER A 104 17.32 10.91 7.69
CA SER A 104 18.02 9.74 7.14
C SER A 104 18.80 8.91 8.17
N GLU A 105 19.10 9.47 9.34
CA GLU A 105 19.72 8.77 10.47
C GLU A 105 18.78 7.75 11.14
N LYS A 106 17.47 7.87 10.91
CA LYS A 106 16.47 6.89 11.37
C LYS A 106 16.42 5.66 10.48
N ARG A 107 17.01 5.74 9.29
CA ARG A 107 17.01 4.68 8.29
C ARG A 107 18.24 3.80 8.44
N GLU A 108 18.00 2.51 8.70
CA GLU A 108 19.06 1.57 9.03
C GLU A 108 19.88 1.19 7.80
N ARG A 109 21.15 0.84 8.01
CA ARG A 109 22.03 0.34 6.95
C ARG A 109 22.09 -1.19 6.99
N HIS A 110 22.18 -1.81 5.82
CA HIS A 110 22.51 -3.24 5.79
C HIS A 110 23.91 -3.45 6.36
N VAL A 111 24.05 -4.39 7.30
CA VAL A 111 25.30 -4.62 8.03
C VAL A 111 26.48 -4.89 7.09
N GLU A 112 26.28 -5.74 6.07
CA GLU A 112 27.36 -6.12 5.16
C GLU A 112 27.71 -5.04 4.13
N SER A 113 26.71 -4.40 3.51
CA SER A 113 26.94 -3.47 2.40
C SER A 113 27.03 -2.00 2.81
N GLN A 114 26.61 -1.67 4.04
CA GLN A 114 26.49 -0.29 4.55
C GLN A 114 25.57 0.62 3.72
N LEU A 115 24.84 0.05 2.75
CA LEU A 115 23.83 0.75 1.98
C LEU A 115 22.58 0.97 2.85
N LEU A 116 21.92 2.11 2.65
CA LEU A 116 20.64 2.39 3.30
C LEU A 116 19.63 1.31 2.91
N SER A 117 19.08 0.65 3.92
CA SER A 117 18.04 -0.35 3.79
C SER A 117 16.69 0.32 3.57
N GLU A 118 15.62 -0.43 3.64
CA GLU A 118 14.23 0.00 3.56
C GLU A 118 13.56 0.12 4.96
N CYS A 119 14.36 -0.08 6.01
CA CYS A 119 13.93 -0.14 7.41
C CYS A 119 14.25 1.16 8.15
N TYR A 120 13.34 1.56 9.04
CA TYR A 120 13.46 2.70 9.92
C TYR A 120 13.26 2.25 11.38
N TYR A 121 13.94 2.90 12.31
CA TYR A 121 13.81 2.69 13.75
C TYR A 121 13.67 4.01 14.50
N GLY A 122 13.10 3.97 15.70
CA GLY A 122 12.98 5.16 16.56
C GLY A 122 12.09 6.24 15.95
N ILE A 123 11.07 5.84 15.19
CA ILE A 123 10.04 6.70 14.60
C ILE A 123 8.69 6.50 15.30
N ASN A 124 7.75 7.45 15.12
CA ASN A 124 6.35 7.20 15.40
C ASN A 124 5.71 6.47 14.20
N PHE A 125 5.27 5.24 14.41
CA PHE A 125 4.70 4.41 13.33
C PHE A 125 3.41 4.99 12.73
N GLU A 126 2.58 5.65 13.54
CA GLU A 126 1.34 6.29 13.06
C GLU A 126 1.64 7.45 12.10
N ASP A 127 2.56 8.33 12.51
CA ASP A 127 3.00 9.45 11.67
C ASP A 127 3.65 8.93 10.39
N PHE A 128 4.47 7.88 10.49
CA PHE A 128 5.13 7.28 9.34
C PHE A 128 4.14 6.67 8.34
N PHE A 129 3.11 5.98 8.83
CA PHE A 129 2.02 5.47 8.00
C PHE A 129 1.29 6.61 7.28
N PHE A 130 0.93 7.67 8.01
CA PHE A 130 0.26 8.84 7.44
C PHE A 130 1.11 9.47 6.34
N HIS A 131 2.38 9.75 6.61
CA HIS A 131 3.30 10.37 5.65
C HIS A 131 3.55 9.49 4.41
N LEU A 132 3.67 8.17 4.60
CA LEU A 132 3.78 7.25 3.47
C LEU A 132 2.53 7.32 2.60
N HIS A 133 1.33 7.21 3.19
CA HIS A 133 0.08 7.29 2.44
C HIS A 133 -0.07 8.64 1.74
N ASP A 134 0.15 9.74 2.44
CA ASP A 134 0.03 11.11 1.92
C ASP A 134 0.96 11.31 0.72
N TYR A 135 2.21 10.85 0.81
CA TYR A 135 3.14 10.87 -0.31
C TYR A 135 2.64 10.05 -1.52
N LEU A 136 2.16 8.83 -1.29
CA LEU A 136 1.66 7.96 -2.36
C LEU A 136 0.41 8.57 -3.01
N TRP A 137 -0.48 9.16 -2.22
CA TRP A 137 -1.66 9.88 -2.71
C TRP A 137 -1.24 11.08 -3.56
N GLU A 138 -0.48 12.02 -3.01
CA GLU A 138 -0.15 13.28 -3.68
C GLU A 138 0.75 13.12 -4.92
N LYS A 139 1.66 12.14 -4.93
CA LYS A 139 2.66 11.99 -6.01
C LYS A 139 2.41 10.84 -6.95
N HIS A 140 1.63 9.86 -6.51
CA HIS A 140 1.50 8.59 -7.21
C HIS A 140 0.05 8.11 -7.32
N TYR A 141 -0.97 8.94 -7.03
CA TYR A 141 -2.39 8.55 -7.14
C TYR A 141 -2.71 7.73 -8.39
N GLY A 142 -2.23 8.17 -9.56
CA GLY A 142 -2.46 7.51 -10.84
C GLY A 142 -1.80 6.13 -11.01
N ASP A 143 -0.85 5.76 -10.15
CA ASP A 143 -0.18 4.45 -10.13
C ASP A 143 -0.93 3.42 -9.25
N PHE A 144 -1.90 3.88 -8.45
CA PHE A 144 -2.64 3.07 -7.48
C PHE A 144 -4.11 2.94 -7.84
N GLN A 145 -4.74 1.91 -7.27
CA GLN A 145 -6.20 1.84 -7.19
C GLN A 145 -6.65 2.72 -6.03
N ALA A 146 -7.82 3.35 -6.16
CA ALA A 146 -8.42 4.17 -5.11
C ALA A 146 -9.83 3.70 -4.81
N CYS A 147 -10.29 3.97 -3.60
CA CYS A 147 -11.64 3.68 -3.14
C CYS A 147 -12.25 4.97 -2.57
N ASP A 148 -13.48 5.25 -2.99
CA ASP A 148 -14.28 6.34 -2.45
C ASP A 148 -15.08 5.84 -1.24
N TYR A 149 -15.14 6.66 -0.20
CA TYR A 149 -16.00 6.46 0.96
C TYR A 149 -17.28 7.27 0.79
N VAL A 150 -18.36 6.56 0.53
CA VAL A 150 -19.71 7.12 0.50
C VAL A 150 -20.30 7.15 1.91
N SER A 151 -21.08 8.18 2.19
CA SER A 151 -21.82 8.31 3.43
C SER A 151 -22.84 7.17 3.56
N GLU A 152 -22.88 6.52 4.73
CA GLU A 152 -23.92 5.53 5.03
C GLU A 152 -25.34 6.14 5.00
N ALA A 153 -25.46 7.44 5.27
CA ALA A 153 -26.74 8.15 5.25
C ALA A 153 -27.18 8.55 3.84
N ASN A 154 -26.23 8.71 2.90
CA ASN A 154 -26.53 8.99 1.51
C ASN A 154 -25.41 8.43 0.60
N PRO A 155 -25.66 7.33 -0.13
CA PRO A 155 -24.69 6.72 -1.03
C PRO A 155 -24.20 7.65 -2.15
N ASP A 156 -24.96 8.70 -2.49
CA ASP A 156 -24.57 9.69 -3.49
C ASP A 156 -23.55 10.72 -2.95
N TRP A 157 -23.28 10.72 -1.64
CA TRP A 157 -22.40 11.68 -0.99
C TRP A 157 -21.06 11.01 -0.68
N VAL A 158 -20.06 11.31 -1.50
CA VAL A 158 -18.67 10.92 -1.24
C VAL A 158 -18.11 11.84 -0.14
N TYR A 159 -17.79 11.27 1.02
CA TYR A 159 -17.18 11.98 2.13
C TYR A 159 -15.64 12.01 2.04
N GLY A 160 -15.05 11.10 1.26
CA GLY A 160 -13.62 11.16 0.98
C GLY A 160 -13.08 10.01 0.17
N GLY A 161 -11.78 10.02 -0.09
CA GLY A 161 -11.08 8.99 -0.86
C GLY A 161 -9.84 8.46 -0.15
N VAL A 162 -9.46 7.22 -0.48
CA VAL A 162 -8.21 6.59 0.00
C VAL A 162 -7.61 5.72 -1.10
N LEU A 163 -6.29 5.52 -1.08
CA LEU A 163 -5.70 4.46 -1.92
C LEU A 163 -6.22 3.11 -1.46
N SER A 164 -6.62 2.25 -2.39
CA SER A 164 -7.04 0.88 -2.10
C SER A 164 -5.91 0.14 -1.38
N PHE A 165 -6.22 -0.39 -0.21
CA PHE A 165 -5.22 -1.00 0.65
C PHE A 165 -5.82 -2.08 1.53
N GLU A 166 -4.96 -2.99 1.95
CA GLU A 166 -5.32 -4.13 2.78
C GLU A 166 -4.53 -4.08 4.08
N PHE A 167 -5.22 -4.24 5.21
CA PHE A 167 -4.56 -4.45 6.50
C PHE A 167 -4.27 -5.92 6.72
N ASN A 168 -3.25 -6.20 7.54
CA ASN A 168 -3.03 -7.54 8.03
C ASN A 168 -4.21 -8.02 8.89
N GLU A 169 -4.58 -9.28 8.73
CA GLU A 169 -5.62 -9.95 9.52
C GLU A 169 -5.40 -9.82 11.04
N ARG A 170 -4.15 -9.71 11.48
CA ARG A 170 -3.78 -9.52 12.89
C ARG A 170 -4.16 -8.15 13.46
N VAL A 171 -4.33 -7.13 12.62
CA VAL A 171 -4.71 -5.80 13.07
C VAL A 171 -6.20 -5.82 13.42
N THR A 172 -6.55 -5.42 14.64
CA THR A 172 -7.94 -5.41 15.13
C THR A 172 -8.77 -4.35 14.40
N LEU A 173 -10.10 -4.54 14.35
CA LEU A 173 -11.00 -3.63 13.63
C LEU A 173 -10.92 -2.19 14.14
N ASP A 174 -10.80 -1.99 15.46
CA ASP A 174 -10.70 -0.65 16.06
C ASP A 174 -9.42 0.07 15.64
N VAL A 175 -8.30 -0.68 15.57
CA VAL A 175 -7.03 -0.14 15.08
C VAL A 175 -7.16 0.20 13.59
N ARG A 176 -7.74 -0.68 12.77
CA ARG A 176 -7.96 -0.40 11.34
C ARG A 176 -8.77 0.88 11.13
N LYS A 177 -9.85 1.07 11.89
CA LYS A 177 -10.69 2.28 11.84
C LYS A 177 -9.88 3.53 12.21
N ARG A 178 -9.07 3.46 13.27
CA ARG A 178 -8.20 4.59 13.68
C ARG A 178 -7.26 4.99 12.55
N TYR A 179 -6.51 4.04 11.98
CA TYR A 179 -5.57 4.32 10.90
C TYR A 179 -6.27 4.79 9.63
N LEU A 180 -7.44 4.24 9.30
CA LEU A 180 -8.23 4.69 8.16
C LEU A 180 -8.64 6.16 8.31
N ASN A 181 -9.17 6.55 9.47
CA ASN A 181 -9.60 7.92 9.74
C ASN A 181 -8.45 8.95 9.64
N MET A 182 -7.20 8.51 9.74
CA MET A 182 -6.04 9.40 9.57
C MET A 182 -5.77 9.75 8.10
N ILE A 183 -6.18 8.90 7.16
CA ILE A 183 -5.74 8.99 5.75
C ILE A 183 -6.86 9.25 4.75
N VAL A 184 -8.12 9.12 5.17
CA VAL A 184 -9.27 9.52 4.34
C VAL A 184 -9.16 11.02 4.05
N LYS A 185 -9.20 11.38 2.76
CA LYS A 185 -9.10 12.75 2.25
C LYS A 185 -10.45 13.30 1.88
#